data_AF-A0A2T2ZQZ1-F1
#
_entry.id   AF-A0A2T2ZQZ1-F1
#
_cell.length_a   1.000
_cell.length_b   1.000
_cell.length_c   1.000
_cell.angle_alpha   90.00
_cell.angle_beta   90.00
_cell.angle_gamma   90.00
#
_symmetry.space_group_name_H-M   'P 1'
#
loop_
_entity.id
_entity.type
_entity.pdbx_description
1 polymer ?
#
loop_
_entity_poly.entity_id
_entity_poly.type
_entity_poly.pdbx_seq_one_letter_code
_entity_poly.pdbx_strand_id
1 'polypeptide(L)'
;MCPPARRYAIEPAAAAQQAFTEDVERLGEGSVWTAGGCTSWYLNDNGRNTNIWPGSTFDFRRRTLRFDPTRHLLHRRSREVVA
;
A
#
# COMPACT_ATOMS: atom_id res chain seq x y z
N MET A 1 19.01 -36.50 -2.55
CA MET A 1 18.18 -35.58 -3.37
C MET A 1 17.37 -34.69 -2.43
N CYS A 2 17.42 -33.36 -2.59
CA CYS A 2 16.65 -32.41 -1.78
C CYS A 2 15.27 -32.16 -2.44
N PRO A 3 14.16 -32.14 -1.68
CA PRO A 3 12.85 -31.84 -2.26
C PRO A 3 12.76 -30.37 -2.72
N PRO A 4 11.92 -30.07 -3.73
CA PRO A 4 11.78 -28.70 -4.22
C PRO A 4 11.21 -27.79 -3.12
N ALA A 5 11.82 -26.62 -2.95
CA ALA A 5 11.37 -25.63 -1.98
C ALA A 5 9.93 -25.17 -2.31
N ARG A 6 9.07 -25.15 -1.29
CA ARG A 6 7.73 -24.57 -1.39
C ARG A 6 7.86 -23.06 -1.58
N ARG A 7 7.19 -22.53 -2.61
CA ARG A 7 7.13 -21.09 -2.87
C ARG A 7 5.77 -20.55 -2.46
N TYR A 8 5.78 -19.42 -1.79
CA TYR A 8 4.58 -18.68 -1.40
C TYR A 8 4.67 -17.26 -1.97
N ALA A 9 3.53 -16.68 -2.32
CA ALA A 9 3.37 -15.25 -2.57
C ALA A 9 2.50 -14.66 -1.46
N ILE A 10 2.77 -13.41 -1.09
CA ILE A 10 2.03 -12.66 -0.10
C ILE A 10 1.48 -11.43 -0.80
N GLU A 11 0.18 -11.20 -0.70
CA GLU A 11 -0.52 -10.08 -1.33
C GLU A 11 -1.34 -9.34 -0.28
N PRO A 12 -1.47 -8.00 -0.34
CA PRO A 12 -2.38 -7.30 0.55
C PRO A 12 -3.82 -7.75 0.28
N ALA A 13 -4.61 -7.92 1.33
CA ALA A 13 -6.04 -8.13 1.16
C ALA A 13 -6.69 -6.86 0.59
N ALA A 14 -7.63 -7.00 -0.35
CA ALA A 14 -8.28 -5.86 -1.00
C ALA A 14 -8.88 -4.86 0.01
N ALA A 15 -9.53 -5.36 1.07
CA ALA A 15 -10.10 -4.53 2.13
C ALA A 15 -9.01 -3.78 2.92
N ALA A 16 -7.85 -4.40 3.16
CA ALA A 16 -6.74 -3.76 3.86
C ALA A 16 -6.10 -2.65 3.01
N GLN A 17 -6.01 -2.86 1.69
CA GLN A 17 -5.57 -1.83 0.76
C GLN A 17 -6.54 -0.65 0.72
N GLN A 18 -7.85 -0.92 0.60
CA GLN A 18 -8.87 0.13 0.59
C GLN A 18 -8.84 0.97 1.87
N ALA A 19 -8.80 0.32 3.04
CA ALA A 19 -8.71 1.02 4.32
C ALA A 19 -7.44 1.87 4.43
N PHE A 20 -6.30 1.39 3.91
CA PHE A 20 -5.07 2.18 3.87
C PHE A 20 -5.20 3.41 2.96
N THR A 21 -5.82 3.26 1.79
CA THR A 21 -6.06 4.37 0.86
C THR A 21 -6.96 5.45 1.48
N GLU A 22 -8.08 5.05 2.10
CA GLU A 22 -8.98 5.97 2.80
C GLU A 22 -8.27 6.72 3.94
N ASP A 23 -7.43 6.02 4.71
CA ASP A 23 -6.61 6.63 5.76
C ASP A 23 -5.60 7.64 5.21
N VAL A 24 -4.95 7.34 4.09
CA VAL A 24 -3.99 8.25 3.44
C VAL A 24 -4.69 9.50 2.92
N GLU A 25 -5.86 9.36 2.32
CA GLU A 25 -6.64 10.50 1.84
C GLU A 25 -7.03 11.42 2.99
N ARG A 26 -7.56 10.86 4.08
CA ARG A 26 -7.92 11.60 5.28
C ARG A 26 -6.72 12.31 5.91
N LEU A 27 -5.53 11.70 5.90
CA LEU A 27 -4.30 12.37 6.35
C LEU A 27 -3.86 13.48 5.40
N GLY A 28 -4.22 13.38 4.13
CA GLY A 28 -3.93 14.36 3.10
C GLY A 28 -4.80 15.60 3.19
N GLU A 29 -6.01 15.52 3.76
CA GLU A 29 -6.95 16.65 3.90
C GLU A 29 -6.32 17.84 4.63
N GLY A 30 -6.45 19.04 4.05
CA GLY A 30 -5.92 20.28 4.63
C GLY A 30 -4.39 20.42 4.60
N SER A 31 -3.67 19.44 4.04
CA SER A 31 -2.23 19.55 3.83
C SER A 31 -1.90 20.48 2.65
N VAL A 32 -0.65 20.91 2.56
CA VAL A 32 -0.13 21.70 1.42
C VAL A 32 -0.36 21.04 0.07
N TRP A 33 -0.57 19.72 0.05
CA TRP A 33 -0.83 18.96 -1.16
C TRP A 33 -2.28 19.08 -1.62
N THR A 34 -3.26 19.15 -0.71
CA THR A 34 -4.70 19.09 -1.07
C THR A 34 -5.46 20.40 -0.83
N ALA A 35 -4.86 21.38 -0.13
CA ALA A 35 -5.51 22.65 0.21
C ALA A 35 -5.68 23.65 -0.96
N GLY A 36 -5.58 23.20 -2.22
CA GLY A 36 -5.94 24.00 -3.41
C GLY A 36 -4.82 24.85 -4.03
N GLY A 37 -3.54 24.63 -3.68
CA GLY A 37 -2.40 25.37 -4.23
C GLY A 37 -1.29 24.53 -4.88
N CYS A 38 -1.37 23.19 -4.82
CA CYS A 38 -0.36 22.31 -5.38
C CYS A 38 -0.74 21.88 -6.80
N THR A 39 0.16 22.09 -7.76
CA THR A 39 0.02 21.66 -9.17
C THR A 39 1.08 20.63 -9.57
N SER A 40 1.69 19.96 -8.58
CA SER A 40 2.69 18.91 -8.81
C SER A 40 2.05 17.62 -9.29
N TRP A 41 2.85 16.76 -9.93
CA TRP A 41 2.50 15.40 -10.35
C TRP A 41 2.03 14.48 -9.21
N TYR A 42 2.11 14.92 -7.95
CA TYR A 42 1.59 14.19 -6.79
C TYR A 42 0.06 14.09 -6.78
N LEU A 43 -0.61 15.06 -7.40
CA LEU A 43 -2.05 15.06 -7.56
C LEU A 43 -2.44 14.49 -8.92
N ASN A 44 -3.54 13.75 -8.95
CA ASN A 44 -4.22 13.43 -10.21
C ASN A 44 -5.14 14.58 -10.66
N ASP A 45 -5.81 14.40 -11.79
CA ASP A 45 -6.74 15.38 -12.37
C ASP A 45 -7.92 15.73 -11.44
N ASN A 46 -8.20 14.87 -10.45
CA ASN A 46 -9.24 15.09 -9.44
C ASN A 46 -8.69 15.76 -8.15
N GLY A 47 -7.43 16.23 -8.15
CA GLY A 47 -6.80 16.86 -7.00
C GLY A 47 -6.47 15.90 -5.84
N ARG A 48 -6.56 14.58 -6.08
CA ARG A 48 -6.26 13.56 -5.06
C ARG A 48 -4.78 13.23 -5.09
N ASN A 49 -4.17 13.20 -3.91
CA ASN A 49 -2.81 12.71 -3.74
C ASN A 49 -2.78 11.19 -3.94
N THR A 50 -2.17 10.73 -5.04
CA THR A 50 -2.04 9.29 -5.34
C THR A 50 -0.63 8.76 -5.13
N ASN A 51 0.37 9.65 -4.95
CA ASN A 51 1.77 9.30 -5.17
C ASN A 51 2.67 9.54 -3.95
N ILE A 52 2.22 10.28 -2.93
CA ILE A 52 3.05 10.60 -1.75
C ILE A 52 2.36 10.33 -0.43
N TRP A 53 3.15 9.99 0.59
CA TRP A 53 2.71 9.95 1.98
C TRP A 53 2.55 11.38 2.55
N PRO A 54 1.36 11.79 3.00
CA PRO A 54 1.12 13.17 3.43
C PRO A 54 1.54 13.46 4.89
N GLY A 55 1.82 12.43 5.69
CA GLY A 55 2.22 12.58 7.09
C GLY A 55 3.73 12.72 7.30
N SER A 56 4.17 12.71 8.56
CA SER A 56 5.60 12.73 8.89
C SER A 56 6.27 11.37 8.59
N THR A 57 7.58 11.40 8.30
CA THR A 57 8.39 10.18 8.10
C THR A 57 8.44 9.30 9.35
N PHE A 58 8.35 9.89 10.56
CA PHE A 58 8.28 9.13 11.80
C PHE A 58 6.95 8.36 11.92
N ASP A 59 5.85 8.96 11.49
CA ASP A 59 4.54 8.29 11.46
C ASP A 59 4.55 7.11 10.48
N PHE A 60 5.05 7.34 9.26
CA PHE A 60 5.20 6.29 8.26
C PHE A 60 6.04 5.13 8.79
N ARG A 61 7.22 5.44 9.35
CA ARG A 61 8.11 4.43 9.94
C ARG A 61 7.41 3.64 11.04
N ARG A 62 6.64 4.29 11.92
CA ARG A 62 5.91 3.61 12.99
C ARG A 62 4.87 2.65 12.43
N ARG A 63 4.12 3.05 11.39
CA ARG A 63 3.07 2.23 10.76
C ARG A 63 3.61 1.02 10.00
N THR A 64 4.81 1.12 9.42
CA THR A 64 5.41 0.05 8.61
C THR A 64 6.46 -0.77 9.37
N LEU A 65 6.76 -0.44 10.64
CA LEU A 65 7.80 -1.09 11.44
C LEU A 65 7.54 -2.57 11.68
N ARG A 66 6.27 -3.00 11.74
CA ARG A 66 5.89 -4.38 12.04
C ARG A 66 4.95 -4.90 10.95
N PHE A 67 5.29 -6.06 10.42
CA PHE A 67 4.43 -6.76 9.48
C PHE A 67 3.21 -7.33 10.21
N ASP A 68 2.02 -7.01 9.69
CA ASP A 68 0.75 -7.55 10.16
C ASP A 68 0.25 -8.62 9.17
N PRO A 69 0.39 -9.93 9.49
CA PRO A 69 -0.02 -11.00 8.60
C PRO A 69 -1.53 -11.04 8.39
N THR A 70 -2.34 -10.45 9.28
CA THR A 70 -3.81 -10.47 9.16
C THR A 70 -4.33 -9.59 8.02
N ARG A 71 -3.50 -8.67 7.53
CA ARG A 71 -3.81 -7.76 6.41
C ARG A 71 -3.40 -8.31 5.05
N HIS A 72 -2.91 -9.54 4.99
CA HIS A 72 -2.33 -10.14 3.80
C HIS A 72 -2.90 -11.53 3.54
N LEU A 73 -2.98 -11.89 2.26
CA LEU A 73 -3.31 -13.21 1.77
C LEU A 73 -2.02 -13.97 1.48
N LEU A 74 -1.97 -15.25 1.87
CA LEU A 74 -0.86 -16.15 1.57
C LEU A 74 -1.26 -17.08 0.43
N HIS A 75 -0.68 -16.88 -0.74
CA HIS A 75 -0.88 -17.74 -1.89
C HIS A 75 0.21 -18.81 -1.92
N ARG A 76 -0.19 -20.08 -1.82
CA ARG A 76 0.73 -21.17 -2.12
C ARG A 76 0.82 -21.32 -3.62
N ARG A 77 2.02 -21.21 -4.19
CA ARG A 77 2.19 -21.44 -5.63
C ARG A 77 1.89 -22.91 -5.95
N SER A 78 0.76 -23.20 -6.57
CA SER A 78 0.57 -24.44 -7.32
C SER A 78 1.54 -24.39 -8.50
N ARG A 79 2.19 -25.51 -8.83
CA ARG A 79 2.91 -25.62 -10.09
C ARG A 79 1.88 -25.57 -11.22
N GLU A 80 1.60 -24.39 -11.75
CA GLU A 80 0.99 -24.25 -13.05
C GLU A 80 2.14 -24.01 -14.04
N VAL A 81 2.38 -25.02 -14.87
CA VAL A 81 3.20 -24.87 -16.08
C VAL A 81 2.33 -24.06 -17.02
N VAL A 82 2.73 -22.82 -17.31
CA VAL A 82 2.15 -22.05 -18.40
C VAL A 82 2.42 -22.86 -19.68
N ALA A 83 1.36 -23.39 -20.29
CA ALA A 83 1.38 -24.03 -21.60
C ALA A 83 1.18 -22.96 -22.68
#